data_AF-C7SHL5-F1
#
_entry.id   AF-C7SHL5-F1
#
_cell.length_a   1.000
_cell.length_b   1.000
_cell.length_c   1.000
_cell.angle_alpha   90.00
_cell.angle_beta   90.00
_cell.angle_gamma   90.00
#
_symmetry.space_group_name_H-M   'P 1'
#
loop_
_entity.id
_entity.type
_entity.pdbx_description
1 polymer ?
#
loop_
_entity_poly.entity_id
_entity_poly.type
_entity_poly.pdbx_seq_one_letter_code
_entity_poly.pdbx_strand_id
1 'polypeptide(L)' 'MCLQKVSAYYNHSEGGVHTLQRLSGCEVFSNRSFSRGFVQYAYDGQDYLALDTETLHWIAGNSGALNH' A
#
# COMPACT_ATOMS: atom_id res chain seq x y z
N MET A 1 -1.15 -5.50 6.48
CA MET A 1 0.06 -5.84 5.69
C MET A 1 1.22 -6.09 6.66
N CYS A 2 1.96 -7.20 6.53
CA CYS A 2 3.11 -7.51 7.40
C CYS A 2 4.37 -7.72 6.54
N LEU A 3 5.50 -7.19 6.99
CA LEU A 3 6.77 -7.23 6.26
C LEU A 3 7.21 -8.66 5.91
N GLN A 4 7.04 -9.61 6.82
CA GLN A 4 7.41 -11.02 6.58
C GLN A 4 6.63 -11.65 5.42
N LYS A 5 5.32 -11.38 5.34
CA LYS A 5 4.47 -11.93 4.25
C LYS A 5 4.85 -11.31 2.91
N VAL A 6 5.05 -10.00 2.89
CA VAL A 6 5.48 -9.29 1.67
C VAL A 6 6.83 -9.81 1.20
N SER A 7 7.81 -9.93 2.11
CA SER A 7 9.13 -10.51 1.81
C SER A 7 9.06 -11.91 1.20
N ALA A 8 8.14 -12.75 1.67
CA ALA A 8 7.93 -14.08 1.12
C ALA A 8 7.38 -14.06 -0.32
N TYR A 9 6.51 -13.11 -0.67
CA TYR A 9 5.98 -13.00 -2.04
C TYR A 9 7.03 -12.63 -3.10
N TYR A 10 8.16 -12.05 -2.67
CA TYR A 10 9.30 -11.76 -3.53
C TYR A 10 10.42 -12.80 -3.43
N ASN A 11 10.21 -13.89 -2.67
CA ASN A 11 11.23 -14.91 -2.41
C ASN A 11 12.55 -14.34 -1.86
N HIS A 12 12.47 -13.29 -1.03
CA HIS A 12 13.67 -12.71 -0.42
C HIS A 12 14.29 -13.65 0.61
N SER A 13 15.62 -13.62 0.73
CA SER A 13 16.35 -14.43 1.69
C SER A 13 16.14 -13.95 3.13
N GLU A 14 16.27 -14.86 4.08
CA GLU A 14 16.34 -14.50 5.49
C GLU A 14 17.53 -13.56 5.75
N GLY A 15 17.31 -12.52 6.56
CA GLY A 15 18.33 -11.51 6.87
C GLY A 15 18.40 -10.32 5.91
N GLY A 16 17.62 -10.32 4.82
CA GLY A 16 17.44 -9.12 3.98
C GLY A 16 16.75 -7.99 4.75
N VAL A 17 17.25 -6.76 4.60
CA VAL A 17 16.61 -5.56 5.18
C VAL A 17 15.66 -4.97 4.16
N HIS A 18 14.38 -4.94 4.51
CA HIS A 18 13.31 -4.42 3.65
C HIS A 18 12.46 -3.40 4.41
N THR A 19 11.75 -2.57 3.66
CA THR A 19 10.86 -1.54 4.21
C THR A 19 9.44 -1.72 3.72
N LEU A 20 8.49 -1.63 4.64
CA LEU A 20 7.07 -1.52 4.32
C LEU A 20 6.60 -0.15 4.81
N GLN A 21 6.16 0.67 3.88
CA GLN A 21 5.75 2.04 4.12
C GLN A 21 4.23 2.14 3.96
N ARG A 22 3.60 3.01 4.75
CA ARG A 22 2.17 3.28 4.68
C ARG A 22 1.94 4.79 4.60
N LEU A 23 1.18 5.21 3.59
CA LEU A 23 0.59 6.54 3.50
C LEU A 23 -0.91 6.40 3.75
N SER A 24 -1.45 7.11 4.75
CA SER A 24 -2.89 7.13 5.01
C SER A 24 -3.36 8.47 5.51
N GLY A 25 -4.53 8.90 5.03
CA GLY A 25 -5.12 10.16 5.43
C GLY A 25 -6.40 10.47 4.69
N CYS A 26 -6.84 11.71 4.81
CA CYS A 26 -7.94 12.26 4.05
C CYS A 26 -7.67 13.72 3.69
N GLU A 27 -8.30 14.15 2.60
CA GLU A 27 -8.36 15.54 2.19
C GLU A 27 -9.75 16.10 2.52
N VAL A 28 -9.78 17.36 2.92
CA VAL A 28 -11.01 18.10 3.24
C VAL A 28 -11.04 19.37 2.42
N PHE A 29 -12.23 19.75 1.97
CA PHE A 29 -12.44 21.05 1.34
C PHE A 29 -12.35 22.18 2.38
N SER A 30 -12.21 23.42 1.93
CA SER A 30 -12.12 24.60 2.81
C SER A 30 -13.36 24.77 3.71
N ASN A 31 -14.53 24.32 3.27
CA ASN A 31 -15.77 24.29 4.04
C ASN A 31 -15.84 23.13 5.06
N ARG A 32 -14.73 22.40 5.27
CA ARG A 32 -14.60 21.24 6.18
C ARG A 32 -15.40 20.00 5.77
N SER A 33 -15.99 19.97 4.58
CA SER A 33 -16.59 18.75 4.07
C SER A 33 -15.51 17.79 3.55
N PHE A 34 -15.79 16.49 3.67
CA PHE A 34 -14.91 15.43 3.18
C PHE A 34 -14.72 15.55 1.65
N SER A 35 -13.47 15.40 1.20
CA SER A 35 -13.12 15.36 -0.23
C SER A 35 -12.80 13.93 -0.66
N ARG A 36 -11.70 13.36 -0.13
CA ARG A 36 -11.33 11.95 -0.37
C ARG A 36 -10.52 11.37 0.77
N GLY A 37 -10.55 10.04 0.90
CA GLY A 37 -9.62 9.29 1.73
C GLY A 37 -8.53 8.66 0.88
N PHE A 38 -7.43 8.25 1.49
CA PHE A 38 -6.43 7.45 0.82
C PHE A 38 -5.74 6.51 1.80
N VAL A 39 -5.43 5.31 1.33
CA VAL A 39 -4.55 4.34 1.99
C VAL A 39 -3.69 3.72 0.90
N GLN A 40 -2.38 3.86 1.02
CA GLN A 40 -1.40 3.35 0.08
C GLN A 40 -0.25 2.70 0.85
N TYR A 41 0.30 1.64 0.28
CA TYR A 41 1.46 0.91 0.78
C TYR A 41 2.54 0.90 -0.29
N ALA A 42 3.78 1.11 0.15
CA ALA A 42 4.97 0.92 -0.67
C ALA A 42 5.89 -0.13 -0.02
N TYR A 43 6.60 -0.88 -0.85
CA TYR A 43 7.58 -1.87 -0.45
C TYR A 43 8.92 -1.54 -1.11
N ASP A 44 9.96 -1.36 -0.30
CA ASP A 44 11.29 -0.91 -0.77
C ASP A 44 11.26 0.34 -1.65
N GLY A 45 10.40 1.30 -1.29
CA GLY A 45 10.22 2.57 -1.99
C GLY A 45 9.41 2.49 -3.28
N GLN A 46 8.86 1.32 -3.64
CA GLN A 46 8.02 1.13 -4.82
C GLN A 46 6.55 0.93 -4.43
N ASP A 47 5.64 1.43 -5.26
CA ASP A 47 4.20 1.24 -5.05
C ASP A 47 3.86 -0.25 -4.97
N TYR A 48 3.11 -0.62 -3.93
CA TYR A 48 2.76 -2.00 -3.65
C TYR A 48 1.25 -2.21 -3.69
N LEU A 49 0.48 -1.47 -2.89
CA LEU A 49 -0.96 -1.64 -2.82
C LEU A 49 -1.66 -0.31 -2.48
N ALA A 50 -2.68 0.07 -3.24
CA ALA A 50 -3.47 1.27 -2.98
C ALA A 50 -4.96 0.93 -2.92
N LEU A 51 -5.71 1.62 -2.06
CA LEU A 51 -7.17 1.54 -2.05
C LEU A 51 -7.74 2.49 -3.11
N ASP A 52 -8.48 1.94 -4.07
CA ASP A 52 -9.41 2.72 -4.90
C ASP A 52 -10.64 3.06 -4.05
N THR A 53 -10.78 4.32 -3.71
CA THR A 53 -11.90 4.78 -2.88
C THR A 53 -13.21 4.94 -3.64
N GLU A 54 -13.18 4.93 -4.97
CA GLU A 54 -14.39 4.99 -5.80
C GLU A 54 -15.03 3.61 -5.90
N THR A 55 -14.21 2.59 -6.17
CA THR A 55 -14.70 1.21 -6.37
C THR A 55 -14.60 0.34 -5.12
N LEU A 56 -13.91 0.80 -4.08
CA LEU A 56 -13.60 0.07 -2.85
C LEU A 56 -12.79 -1.22 -3.08
N HIS A 57 -12.04 -1.27 -4.19
CA HIS A 57 -11.12 -2.35 -4.50
C HIS A 57 -9.68 -1.96 -4.23
N TRP A 58 -8.82 -2.95 -4.01
CA TRP A 58 -7.39 -2.75 -3.91
C TRP A 58 -6.75 -2.82 -5.30
N ILE A 59 -5.94 -1.82 -5.61
CA ILE A 59 -5.13 -1.74 -6.83
C ILE A 59 -3.71 -2.20 -6.47
N ALA A 60 -3.27 -3.27 -7.10
CA ALA A 60 -1.90 -3.77 -7.01
C ALA A 60 -0.94 -2.86 -7.79
N GLY A 61 0.11 -2.37 -7.14
CA GLY A 61 1.18 -1.57 -7.77
C GLY A 61 2.20 -2.42 -8.52
N ASN A 62 2.30 -3.72 -8.21
CA ASN A 62 3.20 -4.66 -8.87
C ASN A 62 2.72 -6.12 -8.76
N SER A 63 3.44 -7.06 -9.38
CA SER A 63 3.10 -8.49 -9.38
C SER A 63 3.23 -9.16 -8.01
N GLY A 64 4.17 -8.71 -7.16
CA GLY A 64 4.31 -9.21 -5.79
C GLY A 64 3.12 -8.86 -4.90
N ALA A 65 2.35 -7.83 -5.28
CA ALA A 65 1.06 -7.57 -4.68
C ALA A 65 0.03 -8.61 -5.14
N LEU A 66 -0.13 -8.90 -6.44
CA LEU A 66 -1.16 -9.85 -6.92
C LEU A 66 -1.17 -11.25 -6.26
N ASN A 67 -0.09 -11.67 -5.59
CA ASN A 67 0.03 -12.93 -4.85
C ASN A 67 -0.66 -12.94 -3.45
N HIS A 68 -1.57 -11.99 -3.16
CA HIS A 68 -2.24 -11.80 -1.87
C HIS A 68 -3.02 -13.01 -1.35
#